data_AF-M5PWK3-F1
#
_entry.id   AF-M5PWK3-F1
#
_cell.length_a   1.000
_cell.length_b   1.000
_cell.length_c   1.000
_cell.angle_alpha   90.00
_cell.angle_beta   90.00
_cell.angle_gamma   90.00
#
_symmetry.space_group_name_H-M   'P 1'
#
loop_
_entity.id
_entity.type
_entity.pdbx_description
1 polymer ?
#
loop_
_entity_poly.entity_id
_entity_poly.type
_entity_poly.pdbx_seq_one_letter_code
_entity_poly.pdbx_strand_id
1 'polypeptide(L)'
;MRIGILYICTGKYTVFWNHFFTSCEQHFLREHEKHYYIFTDGEIAHLNCNRVHRIEQQHLGWPDSTLKRFHMFERIADTLRQNSDFIVFFNANMVFLRDVGKEFLPTREQALVFHRHPGLFRRPAWLLPYERRPESTAYIPYGSGSIYVCGGVNGGYTQPYLDFVAMLRRNIDIDVERGIIARWHDESHINRFVIGRHYKIGHPGYVYPDRRNLPFPRIIRVIDKASVGGHTFLRGQTPEPAPEEQSKTVAKKLRSQLKRPCMPRAAQDEPIILARMMGGLGNQMFIYAAARVLAERQGAQLHLDTGKLSGDSIRQYDLPAFSIDAPLWHIPCGCDRIVQAWFALRHVAAGCGMPKPTMQVLRSGFHLDQRFFSIRHSAYLIGYWQSPHYWRGHEDRVRSSFDLTRFERPHLREALAAVSQPNTISVHLRRGDFRAPKNSDKHLLIDGSYYERARKLLLEMTPQSHFYIFSDEPEEAQRLFAHWENTSFQPRRSQEEDLLLMSRCSASIIANSSFSWWGAWLGRPKQHVIAPRMWFTRDVLMHTYTLDLFPEKWILL
;
A
#
# COMPACT_ATOMS: atom_id res chain seq x y z
N MET A 1 -39.24 -8.20 -2.70
CA MET A 1 -38.87 -7.34 -3.84
C MET A 1 -38.24 -8.20 -4.91
N ARG A 2 -38.47 -7.86 -6.17
CA ARG A 2 -37.81 -8.45 -7.34
C ARG A 2 -36.49 -7.73 -7.59
N ILE A 3 -35.39 -8.48 -7.59
CA ILE A 3 -34.03 -7.95 -7.77
C ILE A 3 -33.57 -8.25 -9.20
N GLY A 4 -33.31 -7.20 -9.98
CA GLY A 4 -32.70 -7.31 -11.30
C GLY A 4 -31.18 -7.33 -11.20
N ILE A 5 -30.55 -8.42 -11.62
CA ILE A 5 -29.10 -8.59 -11.62
C ILE A 5 -28.57 -8.38 -13.04
N LEU A 6 -27.80 -7.32 -13.24
CA LEU A 6 -27.11 -7.01 -14.49
C LEU A 6 -25.75 -7.71 -14.50
N TYR A 7 -25.48 -8.47 -15.56
CA TYR A 7 -24.27 -9.25 -15.69
C TYR A 7 -23.76 -9.24 -17.13
N ILE A 8 -22.48 -8.92 -17.34
CA ILE A 8 -21.87 -8.86 -18.68
C ILE A 8 -20.78 -9.92 -18.79
N CYS A 9 -20.88 -10.82 -19.76
CA CYS A 9 -19.91 -11.90 -19.95
C CYS A 9 -19.70 -12.30 -21.42
N THR A 10 -19.32 -11.34 -22.27
CA THR A 10 -19.01 -11.61 -23.67
C THR A 10 -17.68 -12.38 -23.86
N GLY A 11 -17.56 -13.13 -24.94
CA GLY A 11 -16.41 -13.96 -25.27
C GLY A 11 -16.10 -15.00 -24.19
N LYS A 12 -14.83 -15.08 -23.77
CA LYS A 12 -14.38 -16.07 -22.77
C LYS A 12 -14.84 -15.78 -21.34
N TYR A 13 -15.55 -14.68 -21.10
CA TYR A 13 -16.05 -14.35 -19.75
C TYR A 13 -17.25 -15.21 -19.32
N THR A 14 -17.88 -15.95 -20.24
CA THR A 14 -18.96 -16.91 -19.93
C THR A 14 -18.54 -17.97 -18.91
N VAL A 15 -17.24 -18.30 -18.82
CA VAL A 15 -16.68 -19.28 -17.85
C VAL A 15 -17.01 -18.96 -16.40
N PHE A 16 -17.22 -17.68 -16.06
CA PHE A 16 -17.51 -17.28 -14.68
C PHE A 16 -18.99 -17.44 -14.30
N TRP A 17 -19.88 -17.50 -15.28
CA TRP A 17 -21.34 -17.43 -15.07
C TRP A 17 -21.84 -18.49 -14.08
N ASN A 18 -21.45 -19.75 -14.27
CA ASN A 18 -21.98 -20.85 -13.45
C ASN A 18 -21.62 -20.69 -11.96
N HIS A 19 -20.38 -20.29 -11.67
CA HIS A 19 -19.93 -20.04 -10.30
C HIS A 19 -20.60 -18.80 -9.69
N PHE A 20 -20.75 -17.73 -10.47
CA PHE A 20 -21.46 -16.54 -10.03
C PHE A 20 -22.92 -16.87 -9.70
N PHE A 21 -23.67 -17.47 -10.63
CA PHE A 21 -25.08 -17.81 -10.47
C PHE A 21 -25.33 -18.68 -9.23
N THR A 22 -24.57 -19.79 -9.10
CA THR A 22 -24.73 -20.73 -7.98
C THR A 22 -24.47 -20.04 -6.64
N SER A 23 -23.36 -19.29 -6.52
CA SER A 23 -23.04 -18.60 -5.26
C SER A 23 -23.98 -17.44 -4.96
N CYS A 24 -24.50 -16.75 -5.98
CA CYS A 24 -25.48 -15.67 -5.83
C CYS A 24 -26.81 -16.20 -5.28
N GLU A 25 -27.33 -17.30 -5.82
CA GLU A 25 -28.55 -17.94 -5.31
C GLU A 25 -28.37 -18.43 -3.86
N GLN A 26 -27.18 -18.94 -3.53
CA GLN A 26 -26.86 -19.45 -2.20
C GLN A 26 -26.70 -18.37 -1.12
N HIS A 27 -26.26 -17.16 -1.47
CA HIS A 27 -25.81 -16.19 -0.47
C HIS A 27 -26.44 -14.79 -0.58
N PHE A 28 -26.86 -14.38 -1.77
CA PHE A 28 -27.28 -12.99 -2.01
C PHE A 28 -28.79 -12.84 -1.90
N LEU A 29 -29.24 -12.04 -0.92
CA LEU A 29 -30.64 -11.69 -0.68
C LEU A 29 -31.56 -12.90 -0.84
N ARG A 30 -31.29 -13.97 -0.07
CA ARG A 30 -31.96 -15.28 -0.21
C ARG A 30 -33.49 -15.21 -0.17
N GLU A 31 -34.03 -14.28 0.61
CA GLU A 31 -35.48 -14.04 0.76
C GLU A 31 -36.11 -13.29 -0.44
N HIS A 32 -35.32 -12.92 -1.44
CA HIS A 32 -35.76 -12.12 -2.57
C HIS A 32 -35.64 -12.89 -3.88
N GLU A 33 -36.64 -12.73 -4.72
CA GLU A 33 -36.64 -13.23 -6.08
C GLU A 33 -35.63 -12.44 -6.92
N LYS A 34 -34.77 -13.16 -7.64
CA LYS A 34 -33.68 -12.61 -8.45
C LYS A 34 -33.91 -12.96 -9.91
N HIS A 35 -33.92 -11.95 -10.77
CA HIS A 35 -33.91 -12.09 -12.23
C HIS A 35 -32.55 -11.65 -12.78
N TYR A 36 -31.94 -12.49 -13.61
CA TYR A 36 -30.61 -12.30 -14.15
C TYR A 36 -30.68 -11.84 -15.61
N TYR A 37 -30.16 -10.65 -15.89
CA TYR A 37 -30.11 -10.05 -17.21
C TYR A 37 -28.67 -10.11 -17.73
N ILE A 38 -28.41 -11.06 -18.64
CA ILE A 38 -27.07 -11.46 -19.04
C ILE A 38 -26.77 -10.98 -20.45
N PHE A 39 -25.85 -10.02 -20.56
CA PHE A 39 -25.36 -9.51 -21.83
C PHE A 39 -24.20 -10.37 -22.31
N THR A 40 -24.44 -11.15 -23.37
CA THR A 40 -23.48 -12.13 -23.89
C THR A 40 -23.68 -12.38 -25.39
N ASP A 41 -22.62 -12.82 -26.05
CA ASP A 41 -22.56 -13.37 -27.41
C ASP A 41 -22.39 -14.90 -27.41
N GLY A 42 -22.07 -15.49 -26.25
CA GLY A 42 -21.87 -16.93 -26.08
C GLY A 42 -23.06 -17.65 -25.43
N GLU A 43 -23.00 -18.97 -25.49
CA GLU A 43 -23.91 -19.85 -24.74
C GLU A 43 -23.68 -19.72 -23.24
N ILE A 44 -24.77 -19.80 -22.47
CA ILE A 44 -24.75 -19.70 -21.01
C ILE A 44 -25.57 -20.83 -20.41
N ALA A 45 -25.10 -21.37 -19.29
CA ALA A 45 -25.84 -22.37 -18.53
C ALA A 45 -27.11 -21.77 -17.90
N HIS A 46 -28.05 -22.63 -17.49
CA HIS A 46 -29.28 -22.27 -16.75
C HIS A 46 -30.32 -21.47 -17.54
N LEU A 47 -30.27 -21.47 -18.88
CA LEU A 47 -31.29 -20.81 -19.74
C LEU A 47 -32.71 -21.37 -19.56
N ASN A 48 -32.85 -22.61 -19.10
CA ASN A 48 -34.15 -23.21 -18.80
C ASN A 48 -34.81 -22.59 -17.55
N CYS A 49 -34.08 -21.79 -16.77
CA CYS A 49 -34.63 -21.05 -15.65
C CYS A 49 -35.34 -19.79 -16.17
N ASN A 50 -36.64 -19.64 -15.90
CA ASN A 50 -37.44 -18.48 -16.29
C ASN A 50 -36.96 -17.14 -15.69
N ARG A 51 -36.03 -17.19 -14.72
CA ARG A 51 -35.39 -16.02 -14.11
C ARG A 51 -34.08 -15.62 -14.81
N VAL A 52 -33.63 -16.36 -15.83
CA VAL A 52 -32.38 -16.12 -16.54
C VAL A 52 -32.70 -15.61 -17.95
N HIS A 53 -32.43 -14.33 -18.18
CA HIS A 53 -32.72 -13.60 -19.41
C HIS A 53 -31.43 -13.33 -20.19
N ARG A 54 -31.24 -14.04 -21.30
CA ARG A 54 -30.13 -13.76 -22.22
C ARG A 54 -30.46 -12.54 -23.07
N ILE A 55 -29.53 -11.60 -23.13
CA ILE A 55 -29.59 -10.41 -23.99
C ILE A 55 -28.41 -10.47 -24.94
N GLU A 56 -28.71 -10.49 -26.23
CA GLU A 56 -27.69 -10.56 -27.27
C GLU A 56 -26.81 -9.30 -27.24
N GLN A 57 -25.51 -9.53 -27.04
CA GLN A 57 -24.49 -8.49 -26.96
C GLN A 57 -23.17 -8.98 -27.54
N GLN A 58 -22.82 -8.48 -28.72
CA GLN A 58 -21.52 -8.75 -29.35
C GLN A 58 -20.35 -8.24 -28.51
N HIS A 59 -19.19 -8.90 -28.63
CA HIS A 59 -17.94 -8.45 -28.03
C HIS A 59 -17.45 -7.14 -28.67
N LEU A 60 -17.38 -6.06 -27.87
CA LEU A 60 -16.97 -4.74 -28.34
C LEU A 60 -15.44 -4.49 -28.27
N GLY A 61 -14.66 -5.46 -27.79
CA GLY A 61 -13.23 -5.27 -27.53
C GLY A 61 -12.94 -4.37 -26.32
N TRP A 62 -11.66 -4.12 -26.04
CA TRP A 62 -11.22 -3.26 -24.94
C TRP A 62 -10.84 -1.87 -25.47
N PRO A 63 -11.23 -0.75 -24.80
CA PRO A 63 -11.95 -0.66 -23.52
C PRO A 63 -13.49 -0.65 -23.60
N ASP A 64 -14.07 -0.65 -24.80
CA ASP A 64 -15.50 -0.45 -25.04
C ASP A 64 -16.41 -1.46 -24.32
N SER A 65 -15.99 -2.71 -24.16
CA SER A 65 -16.76 -3.73 -23.43
C SER A 65 -17.00 -3.38 -21.95
N THR A 66 -16.18 -2.52 -21.36
CA THR A 66 -16.36 -2.02 -19.98
C THR A 66 -16.92 -0.60 -19.98
N LEU A 67 -16.43 0.27 -20.87
CA LEU A 67 -16.87 1.66 -20.96
C LEU A 67 -18.36 1.77 -21.34
N LYS A 68 -18.82 1.01 -22.34
CA LYS A 68 -20.19 1.09 -22.90
C LYS A 68 -21.22 0.23 -22.16
N ARG A 69 -20.92 -0.26 -20.96
CA ARG A 69 -21.87 -1.07 -20.17
C ARG A 69 -23.17 -0.33 -19.84
N PHE A 70 -23.11 0.99 -19.66
CA PHE A 70 -24.31 1.80 -19.41
C PHE A 70 -25.21 1.89 -20.65
N HIS A 71 -24.64 1.90 -21.86
CA HIS A 71 -25.40 1.77 -23.11
C HIS A 71 -26.11 0.41 -23.18
N MET A 72 -25.44 -0.67 -22.74
CA MET A 72 -26.04 -2.00 -22.69
C MET A 72 -27.24 -2.02 -21.73
N PHE A 73 -27.09 -1.47 -20.52
CA PHE A 73 -28.15 -1.45 -19.52
C PHE A 73 -29.36 -0.62 -19.96
N GLU A 74 -29.13 0.51 -20.64
CA GLU A 74 -30.21 1.38 -21.13
C GLU A 74 -31.08 0.68 -22.20
N ARG A 75 -30.51 -0.22 -23.03
CA ARG A 75 -31.28 -1.00 -24.03
C ARG A 75 -32.45 -1.78 -23.46
N ILE A 76 -32.39 -2.14 -22.17
CA ILE A 76 -33.42 -2.93 -21.48
C ILE A 76 -34.09 -2.12 -20.35
N ALA A 77 -33.95 -0.79 -20.33
CA ALA A 77 -34.44 0.05 -19.25
C ALA A 77 -35.94 -0.14 -18.95
N ASP A 78 -36.77 -0.27 -19.99
CA ASP A 78 -38.21 -0.48 -19.84
C ASP A 78 -38.53 -1.85 -19.23
N THR A 79 -37.80 -2.90 -19.67
CA THR A 79 -37.91 -4.25 -19.08
C THR A 79 -37.53 -4.23 -17.60
N LEU A 80 -36.42 -3.56 -17.25
CA LEU A 80 -35.99 -3.42 -15.87
C LEU A 80 -37.01 -2.65 -15.03
N ARG A 81 -37.59 -1.57 -15.57
CA ARG A 81 -38.60 -0.75 -14.91
C ARG A 81 -39.86 -1.53 -14.56
N GLN A 82 -40.28 -2.44 -15.44
CA GLN A 82 -41.50 -3.25 -15.25
C GLN A 82 -41.27 -4.45 -14.31
N ASN A 83 -40.06 -5.02 -14.31
CA ASN A 83 -39.81 -6.34 -13.71
C ASN A 83 -38.90 -6.33 -12.48
N SER A 84 -38.30 -5.19 -12.13
CA SER A 84 -37.39 -5.08 -10.99
C SER A 84 -37.79 -3.94 -10.06
N ASP A 85 -37.75 -4.17 -8.75
CA ASP A 85 -37.90 -3.11 -7.73
C ASP A 85 -36.53 -2.51 -7.36
N PHE A 86 -35.47 -3.30 -7.52
CA PHE A 86 -34.08 -2.97 -7.21
C PHE A 86 -33.15 -3.59 -8.24
N ILE A 87 -32.14 -2.85 -8.69
CA ILE A 87 -31.19 -3.29 -9.72
C ILE A 87 -29.79 -3.35 -9.11
N VAL A 88 -29.02 -4.38 -9.44
CA VAL A 88 -27.61 -4.52 -9.05
C VAL A 88 -26.78 -5.01 -10.21
N PHE A 89 -25.65 -4.36 -10.45
CA PHE A 89 -24.61 -4.84 -11.35
C PHE A 89 -23.51 -5.57 -10.58
N PHE A 90 -23.05 -6.71 -11.12
CA PHE A 90 -21.84 -7.39 -10.69
C PHE A 90 -20.89 -7.64 -11.85
N ASN A 91 -19.59 -7.43 -11.64
CA ASN A 91 -18.56 -7.88 -12.57
C ASN A 91 -18.57 -9.41 -12.68
N ALA A 92 -18.22 -9.91 -13.87
CA ALA A 92 -18.28 -11.34 -14.18
C ALA A 92 -17.49 -12.24 -13.20
N ASN A 93 -16.30 -11.81 -12.81
CA ASN A 93 -15.38 -12.61 -12.01
C ASN A 93 -15.67 -12.57 -10.50
N MET A 94 -16.93 -12.49 -10.09
CA MET A 94 -17.34 -12.40 -8.69
C MET A 94 -17.94 -13.71 -8.17
N VAL A 95 -17.66 -14.05 -6.92
CA VAL A 95 -18.22 -15.22 -6.22
C VAL A 95 -18.52 -14.85 -4.78
N PHE A 96 -19.74 -15.15 -4.32
CA PHE A 96 -20.14 -14.91 -2.94
C PHE A 96 -19.55 -15.99 -2.04
N LEU A 97 -18.96 -15.59 -0.91
CA LEU A 97 -18.36 -16.50 0.09
C LEU A 97 -19.12 -16.51 1.42
N ARG A 98 -20.00 -15.55 1.62
CA ARG A 98 -20.78 -15.35 2.84
C ARG A 98 -22.15 -14.80 2.48
N ASP A 99 -23.12 -15.04 3.35
CA ASP A 99 -24.46 -14.48 3.23
C ASP A 99 -24.42 -12.94 3.20
N VAL A 100 -25.24 -12.38 2.31
CA VAL A 100 -25.43 -10.95 2.10
C VAL A 100 -26.92 -10.66 2.14
N GLY A 101 -27.36 -10.02 3.22
CA GLY A 101 -28.76 -9.72 3.51
C GLY A 101 -29.15 -8.28 3.21
N LYS A 102 -30.20 -7.80 3.91
CA LYS A 102 -30.78 -6.47 3.75
C LYS A 102 -29.79 -5.34 4.06
N GLU A 103 -28.71 -5.63 4.78
CA GLU A 103 -27.60 -4.71 5.02
C GLU A 103 -26.86 -4.27 3.74
N PHE A 104 -27.05 -4.97 2.61
CA PHE A 104 -26.58 -4.51 1.30
C PHE A 104 -27.41 -3.33 0.77
N LEU A 105 -28.71 -3.29 1.07
CA LEU A 105 -29.67 -2.37 0.45
C LEU A 105 -29.55 -0.94 1.02
N PRO A 106 -29.66 0.10 0.18
CA PRO A 106 -29.73 1.49 0.62
C PRO A 106 -31.09 1.81 1.26
N THR A 107 -31.12 2.84 2.11
CA THR A 107 -32.40 3.45 2.51
C THR A 107 -33.06 4.12 1.30
N ARG A 108 -34.35 4.49 1.41
CA ARG A 108 -35.07 5.15 0.33
C ARG A 108 -34.46 6.51 -0.01
N GLU A 109 -33.93 7.22 0.99
CA GLU A 109 -33.26 8.51 0.86
C GLU A 109 -31.87 8.39 0.22
N GLN A 110 -31.15 7.29 0.50
CA GLN A 110 -29.88 7.00 -0.15
C GLN A 110 -30.05 6.60 -1.61
N ALA A 111 -31.14 5.88 -1.91
CA ALA A 111 -31.56 5.38 -3.22
C ALA A 111 -30.60 4.42 -3.97
N LEU A 112 -29.30 4.69 -3.93
CA LEU A 112 -28.22 4.00 -4.62
C LEU A 112 -27.22 3.42 -3.62
N VAL A 113 -26.54 2.34 -4.01
CA VAL A 113 -25.44 1.71 -3.28
C VAL A 113 -24.21 1.57 -4.17
N PHE A 114 -23.07 1.99 -3.62
CA PHE A 114 -21.75 1.84 -4.23
C PHE A 114 -20.80 1.22 -3.20
N HIS A 115 -19.68 0.64 -3.63
CA HIS A 115 -18.74 -0.03 -2.73
C HIS A 115 -17.38 0.65 -2.74
N ARG A 116 -16.78 0.82 -1.56
CA ARG A 116 -15.45 1.45 -1.44
C ARG A 116 -14.38 0.54 -2.05
N HIS A 117 -13.53 1.09 -2.91
CA HIS A 117 -12.52 0.31 -3.61
C HIS A 117 -11.50 -0.31 -2.63
N PRO A 118 -11.31 -1.64 -2.63
CA PRO A 118 -10.53 -2.38 -1.63
C PRO A 118 -9.04 -2.02 -1.63
N GLY A 119 -8.49 -1.64 -2.79
CA GLY A 119 -7.09 -1.22 -2.91
C GLY A 119 -6.84 0.24 -2.52
N LEU A 120 -7.90 1.05 -2.36
CA LEU A 120 -7.80 2.50 -2.17
C LEU A 120 -8.48 2.98 -0.88
N PHE A 121 -9.02 2.05 -0.08
CA PHE A 121 -9.80 2.35 1.13
C PHE A 121 -9.05 3.11 2.25
N ARG A 122 -7.71 3.14 2.22
CA ARG A 122 -6.90 3.95 3.17
C ARG A 122 -6.23 5.13 2.50
N ARG A 123 -6.47 5.34 1.21
CA ARG A 123 -5.79 6.39 0.44
C ARG A 123 -6.49 7.73 0.66
N PRO A 124 -5.73 8.80 0.94
CA PRO A 124 -6.26 10.15 1.01
C PRO A 124 -6.68 10.64 -0.39
N ALA A 125 -7.60 11.61 -0.43
CA ALA A 125 -8.21 12.18 -1.63
C ALA A 125 -7.23 12.54 -2.75
N TRP A 126 -6.08 13.10 -2.39
CA TRP A 126 -5.06 13.56 -3.34
C TRP A 126 -4.32 12.40 -4.04
N LEU A 127 -4.26 11.22 -3.42
CA LEU A 127 -3.73 10.00 -4.05
C LEU A 127 -4.76 9.27 -4.89
N LEU A 128 -6.05 9.53 -4.69
CA LEU A 128 -7.09 8.83 -5.42
C LEU A 128 -6.97 9.11 -6.93
N PRO A 129 -7.08 8.06 -7.76
CA PRO A 129 -6.78 8.18 -9.18
C PRO A 129 -8.03 8.62 -9.95
N TYR A 130 -8.69 9.69 -9.49
CA TYR A 130 -9.75 10.34 -10.24
C TYR A 130 -9.23 10.86 -11.59
N GLU A 131 -10.16 11.13 -12.52
CA GLU A 131 -9.86 11.88 -13.72
C GLU A 131 -9.51 13.32 -13.35
N ARG A 132 -8.36 13.81 -13.82
CA ARG A 132 -7.80 15.12 -13.45
C ARG A 132 -7.70 16.08 -14.62
N ARG A 133 -8.04 15.62 -15.83
CA ARG A 133 -8.17 16.45 -17.04
C ARG A 133 -9.49 17.20 -16.99
N PRO A 134 -9.49 18.55 -16.86
CA PRO A 134 -10.71 19.36 -16.79
C PRO A 134 -11.64 19.22 -18.00
N GLU A 135 -11.11 18.75 -19.13
CA GLU A 135 -11.82 18.57 -20.39
C GLU A 135 -12.81 17.39 -20.35
N SER A 136 -12.56 16.41 -19.47
CA SER A 136 -13.43 15.25 -19.26
C SER A 136 -14.61 15.59 -18.35
N THR A 137 -15.79 15.08 -18.70
CA THR A 137 -16.98 15.12 -17.84
C THR A 137 -16.77 14.38 -16.52
N ALA A 138 -15.80 13.48 -16.42
CA ALA A 138 -15.43 12.76 -15.20
C ALA A 138 -14.47 13.54 -14.28
N TYR A 139 -14.08 14.77 -14.63
CA TYR A 139 -13.09 15.56 -13.90
C TYR A 139 -13.41 15.76 -12.42
N ILE A 140 -12.43 15.51 -11.55
CA ILE A 140 -12.48 15.85 -10.12
C ILE A 140 -11.19 16.62 -9.76
N PRO A 141 -11.27 17.86 -9.25
CA PRO A 141 -10.09 18.62 -8.83
C PRO A 141 -9.40 18.00 -7.60
N TYR A 142 -8.12 18.30 -7.41
CA TYR A 142 -7.43 17.93 -6.16
C TYR A 142 -8.11 18.62 -4.96
N GLY A 143 -8.14 17.93 -3.82
CA GLY A 143 -8.87 18.39 -2.63
C GLY A 143 -10.35 18.05 -2.62
N SER A 144 -10.93 17.61 -3.74
CA SER A 144 -12.31 17.10 -3.82
C SER A 144 -12.37 15.57 -3.80
N GLY A 145 -13.47 15.04 -3.27
CA GLY A 145 -13.74 13.61 -3.11
C GLY A 145 -13.02 13.01 -1.89
N SER A 146 -13.73 12.17 -1.13
CA SER A 146 -13.19 11.52 0.08
C SER A 146 -13.19 10.00 0.00
N ILE A 147 -14.01 9.43 -0.89
CA ILE A 147 -14.20 8.00 -1.07
C ILE A 147 -14.04 7.68 -2.56
N TYR A 148 -13.20 6.69 -2.85
CA TYR A 148 -13.11 6.11 -4.18
C TYR A 148 -13.97 4.85 -4.24
N VAL A 149 -15.02 4.88 -5.06
CA VAL A 149 -15.92 3.74 -5.26
C VAL A 149 -15.44 2.90 -6.43
N CYS A 150 -15.61 1.59 -6.36
CA CYS A 150 -15.27 0.69 -7.46
C CYS A 150 -16.47 0.48 -8.40
N GLY A 151 -16.19 0.31 -9.68
CA GLY A 151 -17.21 0.06 -10.70
C GLY A 151 -17.73 -1.38 -10.72
N GLY A 152 -17.07 -2.31 -10.04
CA GLY A 152 -17.37 -3.74 -10.12
C GLY A 152 -18.66 -4.20 -9.43
N VAL A 153 -19.17 -3.44 -8.46
CA VAL A 153 -20.48 -3.66 -7.82
C VAL A 153 -21.13 -2.32 -7.56
N ASN A 154 -22.36 -2.14 -8.05
CA ASN A 154 -23.18 -0.97 -7.78
C ASN A 154 -24.66 -1.33 -7.99
N GLY A 155 -25.57 -0.60 -7.35
CA GLY A 155 -26.99 -0.90 -7.42
C GLY A 155 -27.86 0.21 -6.87
N GLY A 156 -29.17 0.01 -6.87
CA GLY A 156 -30.12 0.99 -6.36
C GLY A 156 -31.57 0.63 -6.68
N TYR A 157 -32.50 1.39 -6.13
CA TYR A 157 -33.90 1.30 -6.55
C TYR A 157 -34.00 1.63 -8.03
N THR A 158 -34.93 0.97 -8.71
CA THR A 158 -34.97 0.90 -10.17
C THR A 158 -34.90 2.25 -10.86
N GLN A 159 -35.78 3.20 -10.53
CA GLN A 159 -35.78 4.50 -11.21
C GLN A 159 -34.50 5.31 -10.94
N PRO A 160 -34.06 5.53 -9.68
CA PRO A 160 -32.77 6.18 -9.40
C PRO A 160 -31.57 5.51 -10.09
N TYR A 161 -31.56 4.18 -10.18
CA TYR A 161 -30.48 3.45 -10.84
C TYR A 161 -30.50 3.65 -12.37
N LEU A 162 -31.69 3.67 -12.99
CA LEU A 162 -31.82 3.97 -14.42
C LEU A 162 -31.42 5.43 -14.73
N ASP A 163 -31.75 6.38 -13.86
CA ASP A 163 -31.30 7.78 -14.01
C ASP A 163 -29.76 7.89 -13.93
N PHE A 164 -29.15 7.11 -13.02
CA PHE A 164 -27.69 6.96 -12.92
C PHE A 164 -27.09 6.39 -14.22
N VAL A 165 -27.67 5.32 -14.77
CA VAL A 165 -27.24 4.70 -16.04
C VAL A 165 -27.30 5.72 -17.18
N ALA A 166 -28.44 6.40 -17.35
CA ALA A 166 -28.65 7.37 -18.42
C ALA A 166 -27.68 8.56 -18.34
N MET A 167 -27.40 9.06 -17.13
CA MET A 167 -26.43 10.14 -16.95
C MET A 167 -25.00 9.70 -17.27
N LEU A 168 -24.59 8.50 -16.84
CA LEU A 168 -23.25 8.00 -17.15
C LEU A 168 -23.05 7.75 -18.64
N ARG A 169 -24.05 7.16 -19.31
CA ARG A 169 -24.05 7.00 -20.77
C ARG A 169 -23.85 8.33 -21.49
N ARG A 170 -24.64 9.36 -21.13
CA ARG A 170 -24.55 10.70 -21.71
C ARG A 170 -23.16 11.33 -21.50
N ASN A 171 -22.61 11.24 -20.29
CA ASN A 171 -21.30 11.79 -19.97
C ASN A 171 -20.17 11.09 -20.75
N ILE A 172 -20.27 9.76 -20.90
CA ILE A 172 -19.32 8.97 -21.69
C ILE A 172 -19.39 9.36 -23.16
N ASP A 173 -20.59 9.53 -23.73
CA ASP A 173 -20.74 9.97 -25.12
C ASP A 173 -20.09 11.34 -25.35
N ILE A 174 -20.33 12.31 -24.45
CA ILE A 174 -19.70 13.64 -24.53
C ILE A 174 -18.16 13.53 -24.50
N ASP A 175 -17.60 12.67 -23.65
CA ASP A 175 -16.16 12.45 -23.59
C ASP A 175 -15.64 11.80 -24.88
N VAL A 176 -16.32 10.78 -25.38
CA VAL A 176 -15.94 10.07 -26.62
C VAL A 176 -16.01 11.01 -27.83
N GLU A 177 -17.06 11.84 -27.95
CA GLU A 177 -17.19 12.86 -28.99
C GLU A 177 -16.06 13.88 -28.96
N ARG A 178 -15.49 14.15 -27.78
CA ARG A 178 -14.31 15.01 -27.58
C ARG A 178 -12.98 14.29 -27.79
N GLY A 179 -12.99 13.00 -28.16
CA GLY A 179 -11.79 12.17 -28.27
C GLY A 179 -11.15 11.84 -26.91
N ILE A 180 -11.92 11.91 -25.82
CA ILE A 180 -11.46 11.68 -24.45
C ILE A 180 -11.94 10.31 -23.99
N ILE A 181 -11.01 9.49 -23.48
CA ILE A 181 -11.33 8.30 -22.68
C ILE A 181 -10.86 8.59 -21.25
N ALA A 182 -11.79 8.62 -20.29
CA ALA A 182 -11.46 8.89 -18.90
C ALA A 182 -10.49 7.84 -18.32
N ARG A 183 -9.64 8.25 -17.36
CA ARG A 183 -8.49 7.47 -16.86
C ARG A 183 -8.80 6.02 -16.49
N TRP A 184 -9.91 5.77 -15.80
CA TRP A 184 -10.39 4.45 -15.45
C TRP A 184 -11.76 4.16 -16.07
N HIS A 185 -11.96 4.66 -17.29
CA HIS A 185 -13.15 4.43 -18.11
C HIS A 185 -14.43 4.77 -17.32
N ASP A 186 -15.36 3.82 -17.24
CA ASP A 186 -16.59 3.84 -16.45
C ASP A 186 -16.38 4.21 -14.97
N GLU A 187 -15.34 3.68 -14.32
CA GLU A 187 -15.10 3.92 -12.89
C GLU A 187 -14.79 5.40 -12.60
N SER A 188 -14.15 6.11 -13.54
CA SER A 188 -13.96 7.56 -13.43
C SER A 188 -15.30 8.32 -13.41
N HIS A 189 -16.22 7.99 -14.32
CA HIS A 189 -17.51 8.67 -14.37
C HIS A 189 -18.41 8.32 -13.17
N ILE A 190 -18.37 7.08 -12.66
CA ILE A 190 -19.03 6.71 -11.39
C ILE A 190 -18.48 7.57 -10.25
N ASN A 191 -17.16 7.68 -10.13
CA ASN A 191 -16.55 8.45 -9.07
C ASN A 191 -16.91 9.95 -9.16
N ARG A 192 -17.09 10.49 -10.37
CA ARG A 192 -17.64 11.84 -10.56
C ARG A 192 -19.11 11.92 -10.13
N PHE A 193 -19.93 10.94 -10.49
CA PHE A 193 -21.34 10.89 -10.12
C PHE A 193 -21.53 10.98 -8.61
N VAL A 194 -20.78 10.22 -7.83
CA VAL A 194 -21.00 10.15 -6.37
C VAL A 194 -20.58 11.42 -5.61
N ILE A 195 -19.84 12.35 -6.22
CA ILE A 195 -19.44 13.59 -5.55
C ILE A 195 -20.67 14.43 -5.22
N GLY A 196 -20.80 14.81 -3.94
CA GLY A 196 -21.88 15.66 -3.44
C GLY A 196 -23.25 14.98 -3.37
N ARG A 197 -23.35 13.68 -3.63
CA ARG A 197 -24.60 12.92 -3.58
C ARG A 197 -24.71 12.10 -2.30
N HIS A 198 -25.94 11.88 -1.85
CA HIS A 198 -26.24 10.96 -0.77
C HIS A 198 -26.44 9.54 -1.34
N TYR A 199 -25.76 8.55 -0.79
CA TYR A 199 -25.81 7.15 -1.24
C TYR A 199 -25.34 6.23 -0.11
N LYS A 200 -25.62 4.94 -0.23
CA LYS A 200 -25.05 3.94 0.66
C LYS A 200 -23.65 3.55 0.21
N ILE A 201 -22.68 3.66 1.12
CA ILE A 201 -21.35 3.10 0.90
C ILE A 201 -21.24 1.71 1.52
N GLY A 202 -21.14 0.70 0.66
CA GLY A 202 -20.91 -0.68 1.04
C GLY A 202 -19.45 -0.92 1.46
N HIS A 203 -19.30 -1.85 2.39
CA HIS A 203 -18.01 -2.26 2.94
C HIS A 203 -17.06 -2.84 1.84
N PRO A 204 -15.73 -2.55 1.85
CA PRO A 204 -14.78 -3.05 0.83
C PRO A 204 -14.74 -4.57 0.63
N GLY A 205 -15.17 -5.33 1.64
CA GLY A 205 -15.27 -6.79 1.64
C GLY A 205 -16.28 -7.36 0.62
N TYR A 206 -17.19 -6.54 0.10
CA TYR A 206 -18.08 -6.88 -1.02
C TYR A 206 -17.37 -6.88 -2.38
N VAL A 207 -16.11 -6.47 -2.44
CA VAL A 207 -15.32 -6.44 -3.69
C VAL A 207 -13.90 -6.93 -3.38
N TYR A 208 -13.78 -8.04 -2.65
CA TYR A 208 -12.51 -8.48 -2.09
C TYR A 208 -11.62 -9.18 -3.14
N PRO A 209 -10.40 -8.68 -3.45
CA PRO A 209 -9.52 -9.30 -4.45
C PRO A 209 -8.81 -10.56 -3.92
N ASP A 210 -8.80 -11.63 -4.72
CA ASP A 210 -8.38 -12.98 -4.31
C ASP A 210 -6.94 -13.06 -3.76
N ARG A 211 -5.98 -12.38 -4.41
CA ARG A 211 -4.55 -12.45 -4.06
C ARG A 211 -4.08 -11.43 -3.03
N ARG A 212 -4.99 -10.76 -2.31
CA ARG A 212 -4.60 -9.79 -1.27
C ARG A 212 -5.05 -10.23 0.12
N ASN A 213 -4.24 -9.91 1.11
CA ASN A 213 -4.63 -10.00 2.51
C ASN A 213 -4.95 -8.60 3.02
N LEU A 214 -6.23 -8.26 3.05
CA LEU A 214 -6.74 -6.95 3.47
C LEU A 214 -7.37 -7.09 4.87
N PRO A 215 -7.34 -6.02 5.69
CA PRO A 215 -7.72 -6.08 7.10
C PRO A 215 -9.25 -6.05 7.30
N PHE A 216 -9.98 -6.84 6.52
CA PHE A 216 -11.43 -6.91 6.59
C PHE A 216 -12.01 -8.21 5.98
N PRO A 217 -13.26 -8.58 6.30
CA PRO A 217 -13.86 -9.84 5.84
C PRO A 217 -13.93 -9.99 4.32
N ARG A 218 -13.71 -11.22 3.85
CA ARG A 218 -13.95 -11.64 2.46
C ARG A 218 -15.42 -12.04 2.32
N ILE A 219 -16.26 -11.14 1.82
CA ILE A 219 -17.71 -11.38 1.66
C ILE A 219 -18.01 -11.83 0.23
N ILE A 220 -17.60 -11.02 -0.75
CA ILE A 220 -17.65 -11.38 -2.18
C ILE A 220 -16.23 -11.33 -2.70
N ARG A 221 -15.77 -12.45 -3.24
CA ARG A 221 -14.45 -12.61 -3.82
C ARG A 221 -14.48 -12.21 -5.29
N VAL A 222 -13.53 -11.37 -5.68
CA VAL A 222 -13.18 -11.06 -7.07
C VAL A 222 -12.05 -11.99 -7.48
N ILE A 223 -12.37 -13.00 -8.30
CA ILE A 223 -11.43 -14.00 -8.82
C ILE A 223 -10.33 -13.29 -9.62
N ASP A 224 -9.07 -13.63 -9.34
CA ASP A 224 -7.96 -13.14 -10.14
C ASP A 224 -8.03 -13.76 -11.54
N LYS A 225 -8.20 -12.92 -12.56
CA LYS A 225 -8.26 -13.32 -13.96
C LYS A 225 -7.03 -14.12 -14.41
N ALA A 226 -5.87 -13.95 -13.74
CA ALA A 226 -4.68 -14.76 -14.00
C ALA A 226 -4.88 -16.26 -13.72
N SER A 227 -5.82 -16.65 -12.86
CA SER A 227 -6.13 -18.08 -12.61
C SER A 227 -6.89 -18.75 -13.75
N VAL A 228 -7.37 -17.98 -14.73
CA VAL A 228 -8.12 -18.46 -15.90
C VAL A 228 -7.51 -17.97 -17.24
N GLY A 229 -6.19 -17.72 -17.24
CA GLY A 229 -5.42 -17.34 -18.44
C GLY A 229 -5.02 -15.87 -18.53
N GLY A 230 -5.50 -15.00 -17.63
CA GLY A 230 -5.10 -13.59 -17.58
C GLY A 230 -5.95 -12.64 -18.43
N HIS A 231 -5.72 -11.33 -18.28
CA HIS A 231 -6.48 -10.30 -18.99
C HIS A 231 -6.37 -10.42 -20.51
N THR A 232 -5.16 -10.69 -21.03
CA THR A 232 -4.88 -10.80 -22.47
C THR A 232 -5.63 -11.97 -23.09
N PHE A 233 -5.56 -13.15 -22.45
CA PHE A 233 -6.27 -14.36 -22.90
C PHE A 233 -7.80 -14.16 -22.90
N LEU A 234 -8.35 -13.60 -21.81
CA LEU A 234 -9.79 -13.36 -21.67
C LEU A 234 -10.32 -12.26 -22.59
N ARG A 235 -9.48 -11.28 -22.95
CA ARG A 235 -9.83 -10.18 -23.88
C ARG A 235 -9.64 -10.55 -25.35
N GLY A 236 -9.22 -11.79 -25.65
CA GLY A 236 -8.98 -12.22 -27.04
C GLY A 236 -7.83 -11.51 -27.74
N GLN A 237 -6.92 -10.87 -26.99
CA GLN A 237 -5.73 -10.21 -27.54
C GLN A 237 -4.62 -11.26 -27.72
N THR A 238 -3.95 -11.24 -28.87
CA THR A 238 -2.74 -12.05 -29.09
C THR A 238 -1.69 -11.60 -28.08
N PRO A 239 -1.09 -12.50 -27.28
CA PRO A 239 -0.01 -12.10 -26.39
C PRO A 239 1.16 -11.60 -27.22
N GLU A 240 1.70 -10.42 -26.91
CA GLU A 240 3.10 -10.14 -27.22
C GLU A 240 3.93 -11.26 -26.57
N PRO A 241 4.89 -11.85 -27.28
CA PRO A 241 5.71 -12.90 -26.70
C PRO A 241 6.42 -12.32 -25.48
N ALA A 242 6.19 -12.95 -24.33
CA ALA A 242 7.04 -12.72 -23.17
C ALA A 242 8.49 -13.03 -23.59
N PRO A 243 9.50 -12.30 -23.07
CA PRO A 243 10.89 -12.68 -23.29
C PRO A 243 11.15 -14.06 -22.67
N GLU A 244 11.02 -15.11 -23.48
CA GLU A 244 11.42 -16.47 -23.13
C GLU A 244 12.92 -16.59 -23.30
N GLU A 245 13.69 -16.11 -22.33
CA GLU A 245 15.04 -16.63 -22.09
C GLU A 245 15.58 -16.18 -20.73
N GLN A 246 15.02 -16.73 -19.63
CA GLN A 246 15.68 -16.61 -18.32
C GLN A 246 15.26 -17.65 -17.27
N SER A 247 14.32 -18.56 -17.55
CA SER A 247 13.83 -19.50 -16.51
C SER A 247 14.68 -20.78 -16.34
N LYS A 248 15.47 -21.18 -17.35
CA LYS A 248 16.30 -22.39 -17.28
C LYS A 248 17.73 -22.14 -16.79
N THR A 249 18.27 -20.94 -17.00
CA THR A 249 19.63 -20.56 -16.58
C THR A 249 19.70 -20.19 -15.10
N VAL A 250 18.60 -19.68 -14.52
CA VAL A 250 18.51 -19.30 -13.10
C VAL A 250 18.50 -20.52 -12.18
N ALA A 251 17.79 -21.60 -12.55
CA ALA A 251 17.78 -22.85 -11.78
C ALA A 251 19.14 -23.57 -11.77
N LYS A 252 19.92 -23.44 -12.87
CA LYS A 252 21.26 -24.01 -12.99
C LYS A 252 22.33 -23.17 -12.27
N LYS A 253 22.20 -21.84 -12.27
CA LYS A 253 23.02 -20.92 -11.43
C LYS A 253 22.69 -21.02 -9.93
N LEU A 254 21.43 -21.27 -9.55
CA LEU A 254 21.04 -21.45 -8.14
C LEU A 254 21.69 -22.69 -7.50
N ARG A 255 21.96 -23.74 -8.30
CA ARG A 255 22.60 -24.97 -7.79
C ARG A 255 24.10 -24.83 -7.60
N SER A 256 24.79 -23.96 -8.33
CA SER A 256 26.25 -23.77 -8.24
C SER A 256 26.69 -22.70 -7.23
N GLN A 257 25.76 -22.02 -6.54
CA GLN A 257 26.05 -20.97 -5.54
C GLN A 257 25.37 -21.19 -4.19
N LEU A 258 25.00 -22.43 -3.84
CA LEU A 258 24.49 -22.77 -2.50
C LEU A 258 25.62 -22.67 -1.45
N LYS A 259 25.99 -21.44 -1.07
CA LYS A 259 26.70 -21.19 0.19
C LYS A 259 25.75 -21.62 1.31
N ARG A 260 26.16 -22.63 2.09
CA ARG A 260 25.38 -23.13 3.22
C ARG A 260 25.17 -21.98 4.21
N PRO A 261 23.94 -21.73 4.71
CA PRO A 261 23.70 -20.71 5.72
C PRO A 261 24.53 -21.05 6.96
N CYS A 262 25.29 -20.08 7.46
CA CYS A 262 25.98 -20.22 8.75
C CYS A 262 24.93 -20.02 9.85
N MET A 263 24.46 -21.12 10.42
CA MET A 263 23.52 -21.15 11.54
C MET A 263 24.32 -21.49 12.81
N PRO A 264 24.26 -20.69 13.89
CA PRO A 264 25.00 -21.01 15.11
C PRO A 264 24.51 -22.32 15.76
N ARG A 265 25.41 -22.99 16.50
CA ARG A 265 25.03 -24.10 17.39
C ARG A 265 24.11 -23.56 18.47
N ALA A 266 22.91 -24.11 18.57
CA ALA A 266 21.85 -23.55 19.40
C ALA A 266 22.10 -23.72 20.90
N ALA A 267 21.95 -22.63 21.65
CA ALA A 267 21.68 -22.66 23.08
C ALA A 267 20.15 -22.65 23.31
N GLN A 268 19.65 -23.67 24.01
CA GLN A 268 18.39 -23.80 24.78
C GLN A 268 17.02 -23.42 24.13
N ASP A 269 15.92 -23.83 24.79
CA ASP A 269 14.52 -23.93 24.31
C ASP A 269 13.77 -22.58 24.12
N GLU A 270 14.45 -21.45 24.14
CA GLU A 270 13.82 -20.12 24.13
C GLU A 270 13.35 -19.70 22.72
N PRO A 271 12.23 -18.94 22.61
CA PRO A 271 11.78 -18.40 21.34
C PRO A 271 12.80 -17.40 20.77
N ILE A 272 12.92 -17.36 19.43
CA ILE A 272 13.87 -16.49 18.73
C ILE A 272 13.11 -15.51 17.84
N ILE A 273 13.40 -14.21 18.01
CA ILE A 273 13.03 -13.17 17.06
C ILE A 273 14.25 -12.87 16.19
N LEU A 274 14.17 -13.25 14.93
CA LEU A 274 15.18 -12.97 13.92
C LEU A 274 14.73 -11.78 13.06
N ALA A 275 15.60 -10.83 12.81
CA ALA A 275 15.30 -9.68 11.97
C ALA A 275 16.35 -9.47 10.88
N ARG A 276 15.90 -9.40 9.62
CA ARG A 276 16.81 -9.19 8.48
C ARG A 276 17.15 -7.71 8.32
N MET A 277 18.42 -7.36 8.54
CA MET A 277 18.95 -6.01 8.33
C MET A 277 19.02 -5.67 6.84
N MET A 278 18.59 -4.45 6.49
CA MET A 278 18.50 -3.99 5.10
C MET A 278 18.67 -2.47 5.00
N GLY A 279 19.32 -2.01 3.93
CA GLY A 279 19.53 -0.58 3.65
C GLY A 279 20.53 0.07 4.60
N GLY A 280 20.61 1.41 4.58
CA GLY A 280 21.50 2.16 5.47
C GLY A 280 20.99 2.27 6.91
N LEU A 281 21.79 2.89 7.77
CA LEU A 281 21.56 3.01 9.22
C LEU A 281 20.09 3.27 9.62
N GLY A 282 19.45 4.30 9.08
CA GLY A 282 18.07 4.62 9.44
C GLY A 282 17.07 3.49 9.20
N ASN A 283 17.25 2.70 8.13
CA ASN A 283 16.41 1.52 7.87
C ASN A 283 16.71 0.40 8.89
N GLN A 284 17.98 0.18 9.21
CA GLN A 284 18.40 -0.83 10.17
C GLN A 284 17.84 -0.53 11.57
N MET A 285 17.82 0.75 11.97
CA MET A 285 17.25 1.19 13.24
C MET A 285 15.74 0.91 13.34
N PHE A 286 14.96 1.10 12.26
CA PHE A 286 13.54 0.72 12.22
C PHE A 286 13.33 -0.77 12.41
N ILE A 287 14.11 -1.57 11.68
CA ILE A 287 14.03 -3.04 11.74
C ILE A 287 14.37 -3.53 13.15
N TYR A 288 15.45 -3.00 13.74
CA TYR A 288 15.87 -3.33 15.09
C TYR A 288 14.85 -2.90 16.14
N ALA A 289 14.30 -1.69 16.05
CA ALA A 289 13.32 -1.19 17.02
C ALA A 289 12.07 -2.08 17.09
N ALA A 290 11.52 -2.47 15.93
CA ALA A 290 10.39 -3.40 15.88
C ALA A 290 10.77 -4.78 16.43
N ALA A 291 11.92 -5.33 16.03
CA ALA A 291 12.36 -6.65 16.47
C ALA A 291 12.63 -6.71 17.98
N ARG A 292 13.25 -5.66 18.54
CA ARG A 292 13.56 -5.55 19.97
C ARG A 292 12.31 -5.54 20.83
N VAL A 293 11.33 -4.70 20.50
CA VAL A 293 10.07 -4.64 21.27
C VAL A 293 9.32 -5.95 21.18
N LEU A 294 9.32 -6.61 20.02
CA LEU A 294 8.74 -7.93 19.89
C LEU A 294 9.46 -8.97 20.76
N ALA A 295 10.80 -8.96 20.74
CA ALA A 295 11.60 -9.89 21.54
C ALA A 295 11.34 -9.71 23.04
N GLU A 296 11.36 -8.47 23.54
CA GLU A 296 11.06 -8.14 24.93
C GLU A 296 9.65 -8.58 25.33
N ARG A 297 8.64 -8.27 24.51
CA ARG A 297 7.23 -8.67 24.79
C ARG A 297 7.05 -10.18 24.89
N GLN A 298 7.87 -10.93 24.18
CA GLN A 298 7.75 -12.39 24.06
C GLN A 298 8.70 -13.16 24.98
N GLY A 299 9.58 -12.48 25.72
CA GLY A 299 10.68 -13.13 26.45
C GLY A 299 11.58 -13.94 25.51
N ALA A 300 11.81 -13.44 24.30
CA ALA A 300 12.51 -14.13 23.23
C ALA A 300 13.92 -13.56 23.02
N GLN A 301 14.84 -14.40 22.54
CA GLN A 301 16.17 -13.96 22.15
C GLN A 301 16.10 -13.18 20.83
N LEU A 302 16.76 -12.02 20.76
CA LEU A 302 16.86 -11.20 19.56
C LEU A 302 18.10 -11.56 18.76
N HIS A 303 17.91 -11.90 17.49
CA HIS A 303 18.98 -12.20 16.54
C HIS A 303 18.86 -11.32 15.29
N LEU A 304 19.99 -10.99 14.68
CA LEU A 304 20.02 -10.10 13.50
C LEU A 304 20.63 -10.84 12.30
N ASP A 305 19.92 -10.86 11.18
CA ASP A 305 20.40 -11.42 9.93
C ASP A 305 20.99 -10.33 9.03
N THR A 306 22.28 -10.40 8.77
CA THR A 306 23.02 -9.44 7.92
C THR A 306 23.20 -9.94 6.48
N GLY A 307 22.68 -11.13 6.13
CA GLY A 307 22.97 -11.78 4.85
C GLY A 307 22.50 -11.04 3.60
N LYS A 308 21.58 -10.07 3.75
CA LYS A 308 21.17 -9.17 2.67
C LYS A 308 22.13 -7.99 2.43
N LEU A 309 22.94 -7.63 3.44
CA LEU A 309 23.96 -6.59 3.34
C LEU A 309 25.26 -7.12 2.72
N SER A 310 25.54 -8.42 2.87
CA SER A 310 26.80 -9.08 2.45
C SER A 310 27.10 -9.09 0.93
N GLY A 311 26.24 -8.49 0.11
CA GLY A 311 26.43 -8.31 -1.34
C GLY A 311 26.06 -6.91 -1.84
N ASP A 312 25.83 -5.97 -0.92
CA ASP A 312 25.57 -4.57 -1.24
C ASP A 312 26.89 -3.81 -1.18
N SER A 313 27.33 -3.22 -2.30
CA SER A 313 28.59 -2.47 -2.36
C SER A 313 28.53 -1.09 -1.71
N ILE A 314 27.34 -0.64 -1.30
CA ILE A 314 27.08 0.70 -0.75
C ILE A 314 26.68 0.60 0.72
N ARG A 315 25.97 -0.46 1.13
CA ARG A 315 25.38 -0.57 2.47
C ARG A 315 26.06 -1.66 3.30
N GLN A 316 26.52 -1.28 4.48
CA GLN A 316 27.12 -2.17 5.48
C GLN A 316 26.23 -2.28 6.73
N TYR A 317 26.61 -3.16 7.67
CA TYR A 317 25.91 -3.28 8.95
C TYR A 317 26.36 -2.15 9.91
N ASP A 318 25.48 -1.18 10.16
CA ASP A 318 25.81 0.10 10.81
C ASP A 318 25.44 0.14 12.31
N LEU A 319 24.61 -0.80 12.79
CA LEU A 319 24.18 -0.86 14.19
C LEU A 319 25.29 -1.09 15.26
N PRO A 320 26.48 -1.64 14.95
CA PRO A 320 27.57 -1.72 15.93
C PRO A 320 27.95 -0.36 16.54
N ALA A 321 27.69 0.76 15.85
CA ALA A 321 27.91 2.11 16.39
C ALA A 321 27.17 2.37 17.72
N PHE A 322 26.03 1.70 17.93
CA PHE A 322 25.20 1.82 19.14
C PHE A 322 25.49 0.75 20.20
N SER A 323 26.56 -0.05 20.05
CA SER A 323 26.86 -1.20 20.92
C SER A 323 25.68 -2.17 21.08
N ILE A 324 24.97 -2.42 19.98
CA ILE A 324 23.92 -3.43 19.94
C ILE A 324 24.58 -4.80 19.92
N ASP A 325 24.51 -5.50 21.06
CA ASP A 325 25.02 -6.85 21.24
C ASP A 325 23.89 -7.86 20.99
N ALA A 326 23.75 -8.28 19.73
CA ALA A 326 22.79 -9.30 19.31
C ALA A 326 23.51 -10.30 18.39
N PRO A 327 23.30 -11.62 18.55
CA PRO A 327 23.99 -12.60 17.72
C PRO A 327 23.66 -12.42 16.24
N LEU A 328 24.71 -12.39 15.41
CA LEU A 328 24.59 -12.18 13.98
C LEU A 328 24.44 -13.49 13.22
N TRP A 329 23.47 -13.51 12.31
CA TRP A 329 23.19 -14.59 11.38
C TRP A 329 23.51 -14.12 9.97
N HIS A 330 23.95 -15.04 9.12
CA HIS A 330 24.19 -14.73 7.71
C HIS A 330 23.34 -15.65 6.82
N ILE A 331 22.16 -15.17 6.44
CA ILE A 331 21.24 -15.90 5.55
C ILE A 331 21.23 -15.25 4.16
N PRO A 332 21.78 -15.92 3.12
CA PRO A 332 21.74 -15.39 1.77
C PRO A 332 20.31 -15.15 1.26
N CYS A 333 20.13 -14.11 0.43
CA CYS A 333 18.86 -13.82 -0.21
C CYS A 333 18.28 -15.06 -0.91
N GLY A 334 16.99 -15.34 -0.69
CA GLY A 334 16.30 -16.51 -1.27
C GLY A 334 16.34 -17.78 -0.40
N CYS A 335 17.13 -17.80 0.68
CA CYS A 335 17.21 -18.95 1.60
C CYS A 335 16.14 -18.93 2.71
N ASP A 336 15.18 -18.00 2.69
CA ASP A 336 14.15 -17.84 3.73
C ASP A 336 13.35 -19.12 3.98
N ARG A 337 13.03 -19.87 2.91
CA ARG A 337 12.31 -21.14 3.00
C ARG A 337 13.15 -22.25 3.63
N ILE A 338 14.48 -22.19 3.47
CA ILE A 338 15.42 -23.12 4.09
C ILE A 338 15.44 -22.88 5.61
N VAL A 339 15.44 -21.61 6.04
CA VAL A 339 15.36 -21.24 7.45
C VAL A 339 14.05 -21.73 8.07
N GLN A 340 12.91 -21.52 7.41
CA GLN A 340 11.62 -22.05 7.85
C GLN A 340 11.63 -23.58 7.97
N ALA A 341 12.12 -24.27 6.95
CA ALA A 341 12.20 -25.74 6.93
C ALA A 341 13.12 -26.29 8.02
N TRP A 342 14.25 -25.61 8.28
CA TRP A 342 15.19 -25.98 9.34
C TRP A 342 14.54 -25.90 10.73
N PHE A 343 13.78 -24.84 11.02
CA PHE A 343 13.03 -24.73 12.28
C PHE A 343 11.91 -25.79 12.39
N ALA A 344 11.25 -26.14 11.28
CA ALA A 344 10.25 -27.21 11.28
C ALA A 344 10.87 -28.60 11.57
N LEU A 345 12.02 -28.89 10.97
CA LEU A 345 12.73 -30.18 11.13
C LEU A 345 13.40 -30.32 12.50
N ARG A 346 13.81 -29.21 13.13
CA ARG A 346 14.43 -29.21 14.48
C ARG A 346 13.54 -29.86 15.53
N HIS A 347 12.22 -29.79 15.38
CA HIS A 347 11.28 -30.35 16.37
C HIS A 347 10.98 -31.84 16.17
N VAL A 348 11.19 -32.38 14.97
CA VAL A 348 11.01 -33.82 14.71
C VAL A 348 12.11 -34.64 15.41
N ALA A 349 13.30 -34.07 15.59
CA ALA A 349 14.43 -34.73 16.25
C ALA A 349 14.38 -34.69 17.80
N ALA A 350 13.41 -33.98 18.41
CA ALA A 350 13.35 -33.75 19.86
C ALA A 350 12.35 -34.66 20.63
N GLY A 351 11.78 -35.68 19.98
CA GLY A 351 11.12 -36.81 20.68
C GLY A 351 9.84 -36.54 21.48
N CYS A 352 9.28 -35.31 21.49
CA CYS A 352 8.07 -35.00 22.27
C CYS A 352 6.84 -34.79 21.36
N GLY A 353 5.82 -35.62 21.57
CA GLY A 353 4.53 -35.56 20.87
C GLY A 353 3.75 -34.29 21.20
N MET A 354 3.92 -33.25 20.39
CA MET A 354 2.93 -32.30 19.87
C MET A 354 3.69 -31.32 18.96
N PRO A 355 3.17 -30.95 17.77
CA PRO A 355 3.86 -30.04 16.85
C PRO A 355 4.03 -28.66 17.50
N LYS A 356 5.26 -28.34 17.97
CA LYS A 356 5.59 -26.97 18.40
C LYS A 356 5.54 -26.02 17.19
N PRO A 357 5.07 -24.77 17.37
CA PRO A 357 4.86 -23.85 16.28
C PRO A 357 6.16 -23.51 15.55
N THR A 358 6.15 -23.73 14.24
CA THR A 358 7.23 -23.37 13.31
C THR A 358 7.47 -21.87 13.32
N MET A 359 8.72 -21.45 13.04
CA MET A 359 9.08 -20.04 12.98
C MET A 359 8.18 -19.29 11.98
N GLN A 360 7.42 -18.31 12.49
CA GLN A 360 6.53 -17.51 11.65
C GLN A 360 7.33 -16.50 10.83
N VAL A 361 7.07 -16.38 9.53
CA VAL A 361 7.78 -15.39 8.70
C VAL A 361 6.82 -14.30 8.27
N LEU A 362 7.14 -13.07 8.67
CA LEU A 362 6.34 -11.91 8.38
C LEU A 362 7.12 -10.96 7.47
N ARG A 363 6.38 -10.34 6.55
CA ARG A 363 6.91 -9.35 5.62
C ARG A 363 6.15 -8.04 5.77
N SER A 364 6.86 -6.97 6.09
CA SER A 364 6.27 -5.64 6.23
C SER A 364 7.17 -4.54 5.65
N GLY A 365 6.52 -3.46 5.22
CA GLY A 365 7.16 -2.30 4.58
C GLY A 365 7.05 -1.06 5.46
N PHE A 366 6.25 -0.09 5.02
CA PHE A 366 6.05 1.24 5.63
C PHE A 366 4.70 1.38 6.35
N HIS A 367 3.91 0.30 6.39
CA HIS A 367 2.60 0.27 7.04
C HIS A 367 2.65 -0.57 8.31
N LEU A 368 1.68 -0.36 9.20
CA LEU A 368 1.46 -1.19 10.36
C LEU A 368 0.80 -2.51 9.93
N ASP A 369 1.53 -3.61 10.08
CA ASP A 369 1.02 -4.96 9.91
C ASP A 369 0.53 -5.50 11.25
N GLN A 370 -0.80 -5.53 11.41
CA GLN A 370 -1.46 -5.97 12.65
C GLN A 370 -1.09 -7.40 13.06
N ARG A 371 -0.63 -8.25 12.13
CA ARG A 371 -0.18 -9.61 12.43
C ARG A 371 1.02 -9.62 13.38
N PHE A 372 1.83 -8.56 13.37
CA PHE A 372 2.95 -8.39 14.30
C PHE A 372 2.53 -8.60 15.76
N PHE A 373 1.39 -8.04 16.17
CA PHE A 373 0.92 -8.15 17.55
C PHE A 373 0.34 -9.52 17.90
N SER A 374 0.04 -10.36 16.91
CA SER A 374 -0.43 -11.74 17.11
C SER A 374 0.68 -12.77 17.21
N ILE A 375 1.95 -12.38 17.04
CA ILE A 375 3.10 -13.28 17.16
C ILE A 375 3.18 -13.78 18.61
N ARG A 376 3.21 -15.11 18.77
CA ARG A 376 3.28 -15.81 20.08
C ARG A 376 4.55 -16.64 20.29
N HIS A 377 5.35 -16.86 19.24
CA HIS A 377 6.53 -17.75 19.26
C HIS A 377 7.66 -17.17 18.39
N SER A 378 8.65 -17.98 18.04
CA SER A 378 9.75 -17.59 17.16
C SER A 378 9.24 -16.99 15.84
N ALA A 379 9.85 -15.89 15.42
CA ALA A 379 9.46 -15.19 14.20
C ALA A 379 10.66 -14.63 13.44
N TYR A 380 10.54 -14.62 12.11
CA TYR A 380 11.49 -13.98 11.21
C TYR A 380 10.84 -12.76 10.56
N LEU A 381 11.35 -11.59 10.90
CA LEU A 381 10.91 -10.30 10.40
C LEU A 381 11.72 -9.93 9.16
N ILE A 382 11.06 -9.81 8.01
CA ILE A 382 11.69 -9.45 6.74
C ILE A 382 11.06 -8.19 6.15
N GLY A 383 11.86 -7.18 5.86
CA GLY A 383 11.41 -5.92 5.26
C GLY A 383 11.81 -4.73 6.12
N TYR A 384 11.18 -3.56 5.89
CA TYR A 384 11.65 -2.31 6.50
C TYR A 384 11.04 -1.99 7.85
N TRP A 385 9.85 -2.52 8.17
CA TRP A 385 9.16 -2.29 9.46
C TRP A 385 9.08 -0.81 9.86
N GLN A 386 8.85 0.04 8.86
CA GLN A 386 8.93 1.48 8.95
C GLN A 386 7.62 2.10 9.45
N SER A 387 7.29 1.81 10.70
CA SER A 387 6.19 2.45 11.42
C SER A 387 6.49 2.53 12.91
N PRO A 388 6.42 3.73 13.54
CA PRO A 388 6.57 3.84 14.99
C PRO A 388 5.49 3.11 15.79
N HIS A 389 4.38 2.73 15.16
CA HIS A 389 3.32 1.99 15.83
C HIS A 389 3.75 0.58 16.28
N TYR A 390 4.83 0.00 15.73
CA TYR A 390 5.35 -1.28 16.21
C TYR A 390 5.91 -1.21 17.64
N TRP A 391 6.29 -0.03 18.13
CA TRP A 391 6.84 0.19 19.47
C TRP A 391 6.09 1.26 20.28
N ARG A 392 4.80 1.47 19.96
CA ARG A 392 3.95 2.40 20.73
C ARG A 392 3.90 1.97 22.20
N GLY A 393 4.20 2.89 23.12
CA GLY A 393 4.31 2.61 24.55
C GLY A 393 5.68 2.09 25.01
N HIS A 394 6.64 1.94 24.09
CA HIS A 394 8.02 1.53 24.35
C HIS A 394 9.04 2.53 23.77
N GLU A 395 8.64 3.79 23.61
CA GLU A 395 9.44 4.84 22.98
C GLU A 395 10.76 5.07 23.72
N ASP A 396 10.73 5.16 25.06
CA ASP A 396 11.93 5.36 25.88
C ASP A 396 12.92 4.20 25.76
N ARG A 397 12.38 2.97 25.67
CA ARG A 397 13.20 1.78 25.43
C ARG A 397 13.91 1.87 24.09
N VAL A 398 13.19 2.20 23.02
CA VAL A 398 13.78 2.38 21.69
C VAL A 398 14.82 3.51 21.69
N ARG A 399 14.52 4.66 22.30
CA ARG A 399 15.45 5.79 22.44
C ARG A 399 16.73 5.40 23.17
N SER A 400 16.62 4.66 24.27
CA SER A 400 17.76 4.20 25.06
C SER A 400 18.70 3.29 24.25
N SER A 401 18.16 2.54 23.29
CA SER A 401 18.96 1.67 22.44
C SER A 401 19.66 2.37 21.29
N PHE A 402 19.35 3.65 21.06
CA PHE A 402 20.03 4.52 20.12
C PHE A 402 20.58 5.76 20.84
N ASP A 403 21.32 5.54 21.93
CA ASP A 403 21.90 6.62 22.73
C ASP A 403 22.95 7.41 21.94
N LEU A 404 22.58 8.65 21.60
CA LEU A 404 23.41 9.56 20.81
C LEU A 404 24.49 10.26 21.65
N THR A 405 24.39 10.27 22.97
CA THR A 405 25.37 10.95 23.84
C THR A 405 26.77 10.34 23.72
N ARG A 406 26.83 9.07 23.33
CA ARG A 406 28.07 8.33 23.02
C ARG A 406 28.88 8.91 21.86
N PHE A 407 28.25 9.70 21.00
CA PHE A 407 28.90 10.36 19.87
C PHE A 407 29.30 11.81 20.18
N GLU A 408 29.09 12.28 21.41
CA GLU A 408 29.63 13.56 21.83
C GLU A 408 31.16 13.51 21.82
N ARG A 409 31.77 14.46 21.11
CA ARG A 409 33.22 14.60 20.95
C ARG A 409 33.63 16.04 21.25
N PRO A 410 34.85 16.30 21.74
CA PRO A 410 35.31 17.66 22.01
C PRO A 410 35.16 18.62 20.82
N HIS A 411 35.44 18.14 19.60
CA HIS A 411 35.34 18.94 18.38
C HIS A 411 33.89 19.32 18.00
N LEU A 412 32.87 18.65 18.57
CA LEU A 412 31.46 18.97 18.34
C LEU A 412 30.89 19.96 19.35
N ARG A 413 31.64 20.35 20.39
CA ARG A 413 31.13 21.14 21.51
C ARG A 413 30.44 22.44 21.05
N GLU A 414 31.08 23.17 20.15
CA GLU A 414 30.55 24.43 19.61
C GLU A 414 29.30 24.19 18.76
N ALA A 415 29.36 23.21 17.84
CA ALA A 415 28.23 22.85 17.00
C ALA A 415 27.02 22.40 17.83
N LEU A 416 27.23 21.57 18.85
CA LEU A 416 26.21 21.11 19.79
C LEU A 416 25.58 22.27 20.56
N ALA A 417 26.39 23.20 21.06
CA ALA A 417 25.89 24.39 21.76
C ALA A 417 25.04 25.27 20.82
N ALA A 418 25.43 25.39 19.55
CA ALA A 418 24.71 26.18 18.55
C ALA A 418 23.38 25.54 18.14
N VAL A 419 23.35 24.24 17.84
CA VAL A 419 22.12 23.53 17.45
C VAL A 419 21.16 23.28 18.63
N SER A 420 21.64 23.38 19.87
CA SER A 420 20.80 23.20 21.07
C SER A 420 20.08 24.48 21.52
N GLN A 421 20.32 25.61 20.85
CA GLN A 421 19.59 26.86 21.13
C GLN A 421 18.09 26.72 20.77
N PRO A 422 17.21 27.53 21.38
CA PRO A 422 15.82 27.64 20.93
C PRO A 422 15.72 28.06 19.45
N ASN A 423 14.60 27.75 18.80
CA ASN A 423 14.28 28.15 17.42
C ASN A 423 15.32 27.67 16.38
N THR A 424 15.91 26.52 16.61
CA THR A 424 16.86 25.88 15.69
C THR A 424 16.17 24.79 14.88
N ILE A 425 16.34 24.82 13.56
CA ILE A 425 15.68 23.89 12.64
C ILE A 425 16.73 23.06 11.94
N SER A 426 16.71 21.73 12.12
CA SER A 426 17.49 20.83 11.28
C SER A 426 16.80 20.65 9.93
N VAL A 427 17.50 20.92 8.83
CA VAL A 427 17.00 20.66 7.48
C VAL A 427 17.87 19.60 6.84
N HIS A 428 17.27 18.50 6.39
CA HIS A 428 18.03 17.44 5.76
C HIS A 428 17.74 17.37 4.26
N LEU A 429 18.79 17.50 3.44
CA LEU A 429 18.74 17.30 1.99
C LEU A 429 19.43 15.98 1.64
N ARG A 430 18.69 15.06 1.02
CA ARG A 430 19.24 13.79 0.51
C ARG A 430 19.35 13.82 -1.01
N ARG A 431 20.54 13.65 -1.55
CA ARG A 431 20.79 13.66 -3.01
C ARG A 431 21.55 12.44 -3.52
N GLY A 432 22.50 11.91 -2.77
CA GLY A 432 23.49 10.93 -3.21
C GLY A 432 22.90 9.72 -3.95
N ASP A 433 22.49 8.68 -3.22
CA ASP A 433 22.04 7.42 -3.84
C ASP A 433 20.73 7.55 -4.63
N PHE A 434 19.99 8.63 -4.46
CA PHE A 434 18.71 8.88 -5.13
C PHE A 434 18.89 9.41 -6.56
N ARG A 435 20.09 9.90 -6.92
CA ARG A 435 20.44 10.33 -8.27
C ARG A 435 20.77 9.18 -9.23
N ALA A 436 21.01 7.97 -8.72
CA ALA A 436 21.30 6.82 -9.58
C ALA A 436 20.06 6.47 -10.45
N PRO A 437 20.22 6.25 -11.78
CA PRO A 437 19.09 5.92 -12.66
C PRO A 437 18.26 4.70 -12.23
N LYS A 438 18.87 3.77 -11.48
CA LYS A 438 18.18 2.60 -10.91
C LYS A 438 17.18 2.94 -9.81
N ASN A 439 17.30 4.13 -9.21
CA ASN A 439 16.51 4.59 -8.08
C ASN A 439 15.52 5.71 -8.45
N SER A 440 15.70 6.41 -9.58
CA SER A 440 14.84 7.53 -10.01
C SER A 440 13.37 7.14 -10.23
N ASP A 441 13.12 5.90 -10.68
CA ASP A 441 11.75 5.43 -10.96
C ASP A 441 10.95 5.16 -9.67
N LYS A 442 11.65 4.91 -8.55
CA LYS A 442 11.06 4.54 -7.27
C LYS A 442 11.13 5.65 -6.23
N HIS A 443 12.24 6.38 -6.20
CA HIS A 443 12.53 7.41 -5.22
C HIS A 443 12.32 8.79 -5.83
N LEU A 444 11.44 9.57 -5.21
CA LEU A 444 11.24 10.96 -5.60
C LEU A 444 12.42 11.80 -5.11
N LEU A 445 13.11 12.48 -6.02
CA LEU A 445 13.99 13.59 -5.65
C LEU A 445 13.10 14.75 -5.22
N ILE A 446 13.09 15.05 -3.93
CA ILE A 446 12.34 16.19 -3.40
C ILE A 446 12.94 17.47 -3.97
N ASP A 447 12.11 18.26 -4.64
CA ASP A 447 12.51 19.53 -5.24
C ASP A 447 12.57 20.67 -4.20
N GLY A 448 13.14 21.81 -4.61
CA GLY A 448 13.25 23.00 -3.76
C GLY A 448 11.91 23.54 -3.27
N SER A 449 10.82 23.34 -4.02
CA SER A 449 9.49 23.87 -3.69
C SER A 449 8.95 23.29 -2.38
N TYR A 450 9.27 22.02 -2.08
CA TYR A 450 8.93 21.42 -0.78
C TYR A 450 9.61 22.16 0.36
N TYR A 451 10.92 22.41 0.24
CA TYR A 451 11.69 23.08 1.28
C TYR A 451 11.24 24.54 1.46
N GLU A 452 10.90 25.25 0.38
CA GLU A 452 10.35 26.61 0.48
C GLU A 452 9.02 26.65 1.23
N ARG A 453 8.09 25.73 0.91
CA ARG A 453 6.82 25.63 1.63
C ARG A 453 7.02 25.26 3.10
N ALA A 454 7.96 24.34 3.37
CA ALA A 454 8.30 23.94 4.73
C ALA A 454 8.91 25.09 5.53
N ARG A 455 9.84 25.84 4.94
CA ARG A 455 10.46 27.04 5.53
C ARG A 455 9.42 28.10 5.84
N LYS A 456 8.55 28.43 4.87
CA LYS A 456 7.47 29.40 5.06
C LYS A 456 6.60 29.02 6.25
N LEU A 457 6.12 27.77 6.30
CA LEU A 457 5.27 27.30 7.38
C LEU A 457 5.95 27.35 8.75
N LEU A 458 7.24 26.96 8.83
CA LEU A 458 7.98 27.06 10.10
C LEU A 458 8.24 28.49 10.53
N LEU A 459 8.51 29.42 9.61
CA LEU A 459 8.70 30.83 9.96
C LEU A 459 7.40 31.48 10.46
N GLU A 460 6.24 31.02 9.98
CA GLU A 460 4.93 31.45 10.50
C GLU A 460 4.69 30.93 11.94
N MET A 461 5.15 29.72 12.27
CA MET A 461 4.96 29.11 13.60
C MET A 461 6.06 29.47 14.60
N THR A 462 7.28 29.68 14.12
CA THR A 462 8.48 29.95 14.92
C THR A 462 9.29 31.07 14.25
N PRO A 463 8.89 32.34 14.44
CA PRO A 463 9.62 33.48 13.91
C PRO A 463 11.08 33.50 14.41
N GLN A 464 11.99 34.07 13.62
CA GLN A 464 13.41 34.17 13.94
C GLN A 464 14.12 32.81 14.12
N SER A 465 13.74 31.82 13.31
CA SER A 465 14.41 30.52 13.32
C SER A 465 15.75 30.53 12.57
N HIS A 466 16.71 29.73 13.05
CA HIS A 466 17.98 29.47 12.37
C HIS A 466 17.99 28.06 11.76
N PHE A 467 18.33 27.94 10.48
CA PHE A 467 18.30 26.70 9.73
C PHE A 467 19.70 26.07 9.64
N TYR A 468 19.84 24.85 10.16
CA TYR A 468 21.05 24.06 10.04
C TYR A 468 20.86 23.01 8.95
N ILE A 469 21.59 23.13 7.85
CA ILE A 469 21.42 22.28 6.66
C ILE A 469 22.41 21.11 6.70
N PHE A 470 21.87 19.90 6.70
CA PHE A 470 22.59 18.63 6.66
C PHE A 470 22.38 17.97 5.30
N SER A 471 23.45 17.46 4.68
CA SER A 471 23.34 16.77 3.41
C SER A 471 24.48 15.80 3.17
N ASP A 472 24.19 14.73 2.43
CA ASP A 472 25.19 13.86 1.83
C ASP A 472 25.95 14.52 0.67
N GLU A 473 25.46 15.67 0.17
CA GLU A 473 26.08 16.53 -0.86
C GLU A 473 26.09 18.02 -0.42
N PRO A 474 26.99 18.43 0.50
CA PRO A 474 26.96 19.78 1.10
C PRO A 474 27.06 20.94 0.10
N GLU A 475 27.86 20.80 -0.95
CA GLU A 475 28.02 21.83 -1.99
C GLU A 475 26.71 22.08 -2.77
N GLU A 476 25.94 21.02 -3.00
CA GLU A 476 24.65 21.14 -3.66
C GLU A 476 23.61 21.78 -2.73
N ALA A 477 23.61 21.39 -1.46
CA ALA A 477 22.77 22.02 -0.45
C ALA A 477 23.04 23.53 -0.38
N GLN A 478 24.33 23.92 -0.41
CA GLN A 478 24.73 25.31 -0.43
C GLN A 478 24.18 26.06 -1.65
N ARG A 479 24.24 25.48 -2.85
CA ARG A 479 23.64 26.08 -4.05
C ARG A 479 22.12 26.20 -3.96
N LEU A 480 21.45 25.15 -3.48
CA LEU A 480 19.99 25.09 -3.43
C LEU A 480 19.39 26.06 -2.41
N PHE A 481 20.08 26.31 -1.29
CA PHE A 481 19.60 27.14 -0.19
C PHE A 481 20.41 28.44 -0.03
N ALA A 482 21.19 28.85 -1.04
CA ALA A 482 22.03 30.06 -0.97
C ALA A 482 21.21 31.33 -0.68
N HIS A 483 19.95 31.37 -1.13
CA HIS A 483 19.03 32.48 -0.93
C HIS A 483 18.29 32.42 0.42
N TRP A 484 18.55 31.42 1.26
CA TRP A 484 17.95 31.35 2.60
C TRP A 484 18.74 32.18 3.60
N GLU A 485 18.05 33.11 4.25
CA GLU A 485 18.58 33.86 5.40
C GLU A 485 18.65 32.97 6.66
N ASN A 486 19.50 33.37 7.62
CA ASN A 486 19.68 32.68 8.91
C ASN A 486 19.96 31.18 8.76
N THR A 487 20.91 30.84 7.88
CA THR A 487 21.22 29.46 7.51
C THR A 487 22.70 29.13 7.74
N SER A 488 22.98 27.94 8.29
CA SER A 488 24.32 27.39 8.44
C SER A 488 24.43 26.02 7.78
N PHE A 489 25.35 25.90 6.83
CA PHE A 489 25.65 24.64 6.13
C PHE A 489 26.59 23.78 6.98
N GLN A 490 26.17 22.55 7.27
CA GLN A 490 26.98 21.62 8.03
C GLN A 490 28.02 20.95 7.13
N PRO A 491 29.30 20.89 7.55
CA PRO A 491 30.33 20.15 6.83
C PRO A 491 30.02 18.66 6.84
N ARG A 492 30.68 17.91 5.94
CA ARG A 492 30.58 16.45 5.91
C ARG A 492 31.16 15.87 7.22
N ARG A 493 30.36 15.05 7.91
CA ARG A 493 30.73 14.35 9.15
C ARG A 493 30.37 12.87 9.07
N SER A 494 30.61 12.13 10.16
CA SER A 494 30.02 10.80 10.31
C SER A 494 28.49 10.91 10.41
N GLN A 495 27.79 9.87 9.95
CA GLN A 495 26.33 9.83 10.02
C GLN A 495 25.83 9.87 11.48
N GLU A 496 26.59 9.35 12.43
CA GLU A 496 26.26 9.36 13.86
C GLU A 496 26.36 10.78 14.46
N GLU A 497 27.38 11.54 14.05
CA GLU A 497 27.57 12.93 14.47
C GLU A 497 26.48 13.84 13.92
N ASP A 498 26.12 13.68 12.63
CA ASP A 498 25.00 14.41 12.03
C ASP A 498 23.68 14.05 12.69
N LEU A 499 23.44 12.76 12.99
CA LEU A 499 22.24 12.31 13.70
C LEU A 499 22.16 12.93 15.10
N LEU A 500 23.28 12.99 15.82
CA LEU A 500 23.40 13.66 17.11
C LEU A 500 23.03 15.14 16.99
N LEU A 501 23.66 15.89 16.08
CA LEU A 501 23.39 17.33 15.90
C LEU A 501 21.93 17.59 15.50
N MET A 502 21.40 16.85 14.53
CA MET A 502 20.00 16.95 14.11
C MET A 502 19.03 16.68 15.28
N SER A 503 19.34 15.73 16.16
CA SER A 503 18.50 15.38 17.32
C SER A 503 18.42 16.49 18.37
N ARG A 504 19.33 17.46 18.36
CA ARG A 504 19.36 18.57 19.33
C ARG A 504 18.59 19.82 18.91
N CYS A 505 18.33 20.01 17.61
CA CYS A 505 17.51 21.13 17.11
C CYS A 505 16.09 21.13 17.72
N SER A 506 15.43 22.29 17.83
CA SER A 506 14.06 22.37 18.37
C SER A 506 12.98 21.91 17.39
N ALA A 507 13.24 22.00 16.08
CA ALA A 507 12.35 21.57 15.00
C ALA A 507 13.13 20.94 13.83
N SER A 508 12.41 20.31 12.89
CA SER A 508 13.02 19.63 11.75
C SER A 508 12.22 19.73 10.45
N ILE A 509 12.92 19.96 9.33
CA ILE A 509 12.44 19.67 7.97
C ILE A 509 13.19 18.44 7.48
N ILE A 510 12.49 17.33 7.28
CA ILE A 510 13.12 16.06 6.87
C ILE A 510 12.99 15.82 5.36
N ALA A 511 13.87 15.00 4.80
CA ALA A 511 13.71 14.43 3.46
C ALA A 511 12.91 13.12 3.52
N ASN A 512 12.66 12.49 2.37
CA ASN A 512 12.14 11.13 2.24
C ASN A 512 13.22 10.08 2.58
N SER A 513 13.77 10.22 3.79
CA SER A 513 14.89 9.44 4.30
C SER A 513 14.61 8.99 5.73
N SER A 514 14.72 7.69 5.97
CA SER A 514 14.64 7.13 7.32
C SER A 514 15.74 7.68 8.24
N PHE A 515 16.89 8.08 7.70
CA PHE A 515 17.95 8.74 8.46
C PHE A 515 17.47 10.07 9.07
N SER A 516 16.91 10.96 8.25
CA SER A 516 16.37 12.23 8.76
C SER A 516 15.10 12.04 9.60
N TRP A 517 14.35 10.96 9.36
CA TRP A 517 13.25 10.56 10.24
C TRP A 517 13.77 10.27 11.66
N TRP A 518 14.84 9.49 11.80
CA TRP A 518 15.44 9.24 13.12
C TRP A 518 16.07 10.49 13.73
N GLY A 519 16.68 11.37 12.94
CA GLY A 519 17.20 12.64 13.46
C GLY A 519 16.11 13.57 14.01
N ALA A 520 14.91 13.53 13.42
CA ALA A 520 13.76 14.26 13.95
C ALA A 520 13.05 13.54 15.10
N TRP A 521 13.09 12.20 15.12
CA TRP A 521 12.42 11.42 16.15
C TRP A 521 13.25 11.28 17.43
N LEU A 522 14.56 11.09 17.36
CA LEU A 522 15.48 10.94 18.50
C LEU A 522 15.72 12.24 19.25
N GLY A 523 16.25 12.11 20.47
CA GLY A 523 16.47 13.25 21.36
C GLY A 523 15.18 13.71 22.05
N ARG A 524 15.12 15.01 22.35
CA ARG A 524 13.93 15.63 22.95
C ARG A 524 12.81 15.74 21.90
N PRO A 525 11.53 15.60 22.29
CA PRO A 525 10.42 15.85 21.37
C PRO A 525 10.55 17.22 20.71
N LYS A 526 10.58 17.21 19.37
CA LYS A 526 10.62 18.44 18.57
C LYS A 526 9.30 19.20 18.71
N GLN A 527 9.37 20.53 18.65
CA GLN A 527 8.20 21.40 18.60
C GLN A 527 7.41 21.15 17.30
N HIS A 528 8.12 21.17 16.17
CA HIS A 528 7.55 20.97 14.84
C HIS A 528 8.44 20.06 14.01
N VAL A 529 7.82 19.11 13.31
CA VAL A 529 8.50 18.29 12.29
C VAL A 529 7.67 18.36 11.02
N ILE A 530 8.29 18.86 9.94
CA ILE A 530 7.74 18.83 8.60
C ILE A 530 8.37 17.70 7.82
N ALA A 531 7.53 16.85 7.25
CA ALA A 531 7.93 15.71 6.45
C ALA A 531 7.26 15.74 5.06
N PRO A 532 7.92 15.15 4.04
CA PRO A 532 7.37 15.11 2.70
C PRO A 532 6.26 14.07 2.64
N ARG A 533 5.05 14.51 2.30
CA ARG A 533 3.91 13.62 2.09
C ARG A 533 4.17 12.67 0.91
N MET A 534 4.90 13.16 -0.09
CA MET A 534 5.37 12.38 -1.23
C MET A 534 6.67 11.65 -0.89
N TRP A 535 6.57 10.60 -0.07
CA TRP A 535 7.75 9.78 0.30
C TRP A 535 8.34 9.03 -0.91
N PHE A 536 7.47 8.64 -1.85
CA PHE A 536 7.83 8.02 -3.13
C PHE A 536 7.12 8.72 -4.29
N THR A 537 7.44 8.32 -5.52
CA THR A 537 6.67 8.71 -6.71
C THR A 537 5.21 8.30 -6.56
N ARG A 538 4.31 8.98 -7.28
CA ARG A 538 2.87 8.73 -7.17
C ARG A 538 2.51 7.29 -7.49
N ASP A 539 3.14 6.71 -8.51
CA ASP A 539 2.88 5.34 -8.94
C ASP A 539 3.27 4.33 -7.86
N VAL A 540 4.39 4.55 -7.17
CA VAL A 540 4.78 3.72 -6.01
C VAL A 540 3.80 3.90 -4.86
N LEU A 541 3.35 5.13 -4.59
CA LEU A 541 2.36 5.40 -3.54
C LEU A 541 0.98 4.79 -3.83
N MET A 542 0.63 4.49 -5.08
CA MET A 542 -0.60 3.73 -5.38
C MET A 542 -0.55 2.31 -4.80
N HIS A 543 0.64 1.71 -4.76
CA HIS A 543 0.85 0.34 -4.31
C HIS A 543 1.46 0.22 -2.91
N THR A 544 2.00 1.31 -2.37
CA THR A 544 2.71 1.34 -1.08
C THR A 544 2.03 2.31 -0.14
N TYR A 545 1.59 1.85 1.04
CA TYR A 545 1.04 2.72 2.08
C TYR A 545 2.14 3.17 3.02
N THR A 546 2.29 4.48 3.19
CA THR A 546 3.39 5.11 3.93
C THR A 546 2.92 6.06 5.04
N LEU A 547 1.61 6.24 5.26
CA LEU A 547 1.16 7.22 6.27
C LEU A 547 1.45 6.75 7.70
N ASP A 548 1.48 5.43 7.94
CA ASP A 548 1.90 4.86 9.23
C ASP A 548 3.40 5.07 9.51
N LEU A 549 4.18 5.65 8.59
CA LEU A 549 5.58 6.02 8.80
C LEU A 549 5.70 7.20 9.75
N PHE A 550 4.73 8.12 9.74
CA PHE A 550 4.85 9.41 10.40
C PHE A 550 4.12 9.40 11.74
N PRO A 551 4.76 9.86 12.85
CA PRO A 551 4.05 10.16 14.08
C PRO A 551 2.91 11.17 13.85
N GLU A 552 1.80 11.01 14.58
CA GLU A 552 0.55 11.78 14.37
C GLU A 552 0.73 13.30 14.45
N LYS A 553 1.72 13.78 15.23
CA LYS A 553 2.01 15.21 15.42
C LYS A 553 2.85 15.84 14.29
N TRP A 554 3.32 15.05 13.33
CA TRP A 554 4.16 15.55 12.25
C TRP A 554 3.31 16.15 11.13
N ILE A 555 3.79 17.26 10.57
CA ILE A 555 3.12 17.99 9.49
C ILE A 555 3.59 17.40 8.17
N LEU A 556 2.65 16.99 7.32
CA LEU A 556 2.95 16.41 6.00
C LEU A 556 2.66 17.42 4.88
N LEU A 557 3.67 17.75 4.08
CA LEU A 557 3.54 18.65 2.91
C LEU A 557 3.60 17.90 1.57
#